data_AF-A0A846HNB5-F1
#
_entry.id   AF-A0A846HNB5-F1
#
_cell.length_a   1.000
_cell.length_b   1.000
_cell.length_c   1.000
_cell.angle_alpha   90.00
_cell.angle_beta   90.00
_cell.angle_gamma   90.00
#
_symmetry.space_group_name_H-M   'P 1'
#
loop_
_entity.id
_entity.type
_entity.pdbx_description
1 polymer ?
#
loop_
_entity_poly.entity_id
_entity_poly.type
_entity_poly.pdbx_seq_one_letter_code
_entity_poly.pdbx_strand_id
1 'polypeptide(L)'
;MSAQPKRIIVGLISAVLLIGAAVATDQLIHELRALQQIQWQRAELQDVKYGLFDAELWVDQISSILAERIEQFELTEQNRPQIKRNLEILLDRMLSEVEQVLRRRNTEGDNWVDRLQGSLRQGVQDWLVDFDRLRARVPLYADALLDELDQPETRREIKRQLLQAIEQASDATFTKVDRSLQRQIEQAQGCATGASCIPQLSQAASAHQALARIGALWVLGCISLLFILTWLTPCLSLGSTQHRLRGGSEREDAADAAGRSTPSSPTTATATTNKARCDSLTPESMLMLSIATLLLLAAGVMTPMIEVEARIDELSLSLLGKPLVFTDQVLYFQSKSILDLVQVLTATGAADMLLVALLVVLFSLIFPAAKILASLIYYSNLRGWRSRTLVRFFALRSGKWSMADVLVVAILMAYIGFDGLISSQLAELSSRGQQVDLLSTNGTSLQLGFFLFLAFVIASLFLSALLEARAPQASQTP
;
A
#
# COMPACT_ATOMS: atom_id res chain seq x y z
N MET A 1 -30.57 -11.49 -50.48
CA MET A 1 -30.91 -10.25 -49.73
C MET A 1 -30.77 -10.42 -48.20
N SER A 2 -29.72 -11.06 -47.66
CA SER A 2 -29.65 -11.37 -46.20
C SER A 2 -28.32 -11.06 -45.49
N ALA A 3 -27.33 -10.46 -46.16
CA ALA A 3 -26.02 -10.15 -45.55
C ALA A 3 -25.95 -8.79 -44.82
N GLN A 4 -26.79 -7.83 -45.19
CA GLN A 4 -26.83 -6.50 -44.57
C GLN A 4 -27.33 -6.47 -43.12
N PRO A 5 -28.44 -7.14 -42.74
CA PRO A 5 -28.94 -7.05 -41.36
C PRO A 5 -27.96 -7.65 -40.34
N LYS A 6 -27.23 -8.71 -40.70
CA LYS A 6 -26.24 -9.35 -39.81
C LYS A 6 -25.07 -8.41 -39.45
N ARG A 7 -24.59 -7.60 -40.40
CA ARG A 7 -23.48 -6.65 -40.15
C ARG A 7 -23.91 -5.50 -39.25
N ILE A 8 -25.12 -4.99 -39.44
CA ILE A 8 -25.69 -3.92 -38.59
C ILE A 8 -25.88 -4.42 -37.16
N ILE A 9 -26.41 -5.65 -36.99
CA ILE A 9 -26.59 -6.26 -35.67
C ILE A 9 -25.25 -6.40 -34.93
N VAL A 10 -24.21 -6.91 -35.60
CA VAL A 10 -22.87 -7.01 -35.01
C VAL A 10 -22.32 -5.64 -34.61
N GLY A 11 -22.44 -4.64 -35.48
CA GLY A 11 -21.97 -3.28 -35.17
C GLY A 11 -22.67 -2.67 -33.95
N LEU A 12 -23.98 -2.87 -33.82
CA LEU A 12 -24.76 -2.44 -32.66
C LEU A 12 -24.33 -3.17 -31.38
N ILE A 13 -24.13 -4.49 -31.44
CA ILE A 13 -23.64 -5.27 -30.29
C ILE A 13 -22.25 -4.78 -29.85
N SER A 14 -21.32 -4.57 -30.80
CA SER A 14 -19.98 -4.06 -30.50
C SER A 14 -20.02 -2.65 -29.90
N ALA A 15 -20.91 -1.78 -30.37
CA ALA A 15 -21.10 -0.44 -29.79
C ALA A 15 -21.65 -0.51 -28.35
N VAL A 16 -22.65 -1.36 -28.10
CA VAL A 16 -23.20 -1.58 -26.74
C VAL A 16 -22.13 -2.14 -25.80
N LEU A 17 -21.31 -3.09 -26.26
CA LEU A 17 -20.19 -3.62 -25.47
C LEU A 17 -19.14 -2.56 -25.16
N LEU A 18 -18.84 -1.66 -26.10
CA LEU A 18 -17.89 -0.57 -25.88
C LEU A 18 -18.42 0.44 -24.85
N ILE A 19 -19.69 0.83 -24.96
CA ILE A 19 -20.34 1.72 -23.98
C ILE A 19 -20.38 1.05 -22.61
N GLY A 20 -20.77 -0.23 -22.54
CA GLY A 20 -20.75 -1.01 -21.30
C GLY A 20 -19.35 -1.09 -20.69
N ALA A 21 -18.31 -1.29 -21.50
CA ALA A 21 -16.92 -1.28 -21.03
C ALA A 21 -16.49 0.10 -20.50
N ALA A 22 -16.90 1.20 -21.15
CA ALA A 22 -16.58 2.55 -20.70
C ALA A 22 -17.24 2.86 -19.34
N VAL A 23 -18.53 2.56 -19.19
CA VAL A 23 -19.26 2.76 -17.91
C VAL A 23 -18.69 1.87 -16.81
N ALA A 24 -18.43 0.59 -17.11
CA ALA A 24 -17.81 -0.31 -16.14
C ALA A 24 -16.40 0.13 -15.74
N THR A 25 -15.63 0.73 -16.66
CA THR A 25 -14.30 1.27 -16.37
C THR A 25 -14.39 2.48 -15.44
N ASP A 26 -15.28 3.42 -15.72
CA ASP A 26 -15.49 4.60 -14.88
C ASP A 26 -15.92 4.20 -13.46
N GLN A 27 -16.90 3.29 -13.35
CA GLN A 27 -17.33 2.74 -12.07
C GLN A 27 -16.17 2.04 -11.35
N LEU A 28 -15.39 1.21 -12.05
CA LEU A 28 -14.24 0.52 -11.46
C LEU A 28 -13.20 1.50 -10.90
N ILE A 29 -12.89 2.58 -11.63
CA ILE A 29 -11.95 3.61 -11.17
C ILE A 29 -12.49 4.28 -9.90
N HIS A 30 -13.80 4.58 -9.86
CA HIS A 30 -14.44 5.15 -8.67
C HIS A 30 -14.33 4.22 -7.46
N GLU A 31 -14.67 2.93 -7.62
CA GLU A 31 -14.61 1.93 -6.55
C GLU A 31 -13.18 1.73 -6.03
N LEU A 32 -12.19 1.67 -6.92
CA LEU A 32 -10.78 1.50 -6.53
C LEU A 32 -10.21 2.72 -5.80
N ARG A 33 -10.64 3.94 -6.18
CA ARG A 33 -10.26 5.17 -5.46
C ARG A 33 -10.94 5.27 -4.10
N ALA A 34 -12.21 4.87 -4.00
CA ALA A 34 -12.92 4.79 -2.72
C ALA A 34 -12.23 3.78 -1.78
N LEU A 35 -11.85 2.60 -2.30
CA LEU A 35 -11.08 1.61 -1.57
C LEU A 35 -9.74 2.17 -1.08
N GLN A 36 -8.98 2.83 -1.95
CA GLN A 36 -7.70 3.48 -1.61
C GLN A 36 -7.87 4.47 -0.46
N GLN A 37 -8.92 5.30 -0.48
CA GLN A 37 -9.21 6.28 0.56
C GLN A 37 -9.56 5.62 1.90
N ILE A 38 -10.39 4.57 1.88
CA ILE A 38 -10.77 3.83 3.09
C ILE A 38 -9.55 3.15 3.71
N GLN A 39 -8.69 2.52 2.90
CA GLN A 39 -7.49 1.88 3.40
C GLN A 39 -6.51 2.90 4.00
N TRP A 40 -6.37 4.08 3.38
CA TRP A 40 -5.59 5.17 3.95
C TRP A 40 -6.16 5.64 5.30
N GLN A 41 -7.48 5.80 5.42
CA GLN A 41 -8.12 6.15 6.70
C GLN A 41 -7.86 5.10 7.78
N ARG A 42 -7.94 3.81 7.45
CA ARG A 42 -7.64 2.72 8.39
C ARG A 42 -6.19 2.77 8.85
N ALA A 43 -5.26 2.92 7.90
CA ALA A 43 -3.84 3.01 8.19
C ALA A 43 -3.53 4.21 9.09
N GLU A 44 -4.14 5.37 8.82
CA GLU A 44 -4.00 6.57 9.64
C GLU A 44 -4.53 6.35 11.06
N LEU A 45 -5.70 5.75 11.25
CA LEU A 45 -6.26 5.48 12.58
C LEU A 45 -5.44 4.47 13.41
N GLN A 46 -4.65 3.64 12.74
CA GLN A 46 -3.78 2.63 13.35
C GLN A 46 -2.31 3.03 13.31
N ASP A 47 -2.01 4.27 12.93
CA ASP A 47 -0.65 4.76 12.78
C ASP A 47 0.09 4.68 14.12
N VAL A 48 1.31 4.16 14.07
CA VAL A 48 2.22 3.99 15.21
C VAL A 48 2.40 5.29 16.01
N LYS A 49 2.20 6.46 15.39
CA LYS A 49 2.26 7.76 16.06
C LYS A 49 1.20 7.94 17.16
N TYR A 50 0.03 7.33 17.02
CA TYR A 50 -1.05 7.40 18.01
C TYR A 50 -0.97 6.30 19.07
N GLY A 51 -0.10 5.31 18.84
CA GLY A 51 0.16 4.21 19.75
C GLY A 51 1.55 4.34 20.37
N LEU A 52 2.53 3.65 19.80
CA LEU A 52 3.88 3.51 20.35
C LEU A 52 4.61 4.84 20.56
N PHE A 53 4.40 5.83 19.68
CA PHE A 53 5.07 7.13 19.81
C PHE A 53 4.23 8.20 20.53
N ASP A 54 3.08 7.82 21.07
CA ASP A 54 2.28 8.72 21.90
C ASP A 54 2.64 8.56 23.38
N ALA A 55 3.34 9.55 23.93
CA ALA A 55 3.74 9.55 25.32
C ALA A 55 2.55 9.62 26.30
N GLU A 56 1.44 10.26 25.93
CA GLU A 56 0.24 10.32 26.79
C GLU A 56 -0.36 8.91 26.94
N LEU A 57 -0.38 8.12 25.86
CA LEU A 57 -0.85 6.73 25.91
C LEU A 57 0.05 5.85 26.79
N TRP A 58 1.37 6.05 26.74
CA TRP A 58 2.31 5.37 27.63
C TRP A 58 2.09 5.76 29.09
N VAL A 59 1.90 7.05 29.39
CA VAL A 59 1.60 7.53 30.73
C VAL A 59 0.32 6.88 31.25
N ASP A 60 -0.76 6.84 30.46
CA ASP A 60 -2.02 6.20 30.85
C ASP A 60 -1.84 4.71 31.15
N GLN A 61 -1.17 3.97 30.27
CA GLN A 61 -0.94 2.53 30.46
C GLN A 61 -0.04 2.25 31.66
N ILE A 62 1.11 2.92 31.77
CA ILE A 62 2.03 2.75 32.91
C ILE A 62 1.35 3.16 34.22
N SER A 63 0.60 4.27 34.22
CA SER A 63 -0.11 4.77 35.39
C SER A 63 -1.14 3.75 35.88
N SER A 64 -1.88 3.12 34.97
CA SER A 64 -2.86 2.08 35.34
C SER A 64 -2.19 0.85 35.95
N ILE A 65 -1.07 0.38 35.38
CA ILE A 65 -0.31 -0.77 35.88
C ILE A 65 0.31 -0.45 37.24
N LEU A 66 0.92 0.73 37.38
CA LEU A 66 1.55 1.16 38.62
C LEU A 66 0.50 1.38 39.72
N ALA A 67 -0.63 2.00 39.39
CA ALA A 67 -1.74 2.20 40.32
C ALA A 67 -2.23 0.87 40.90
N GLU A 68 -2.46 -0.12 40.03
CA GLU A 68 -2.91 -1.44 40.45
C GLU A 68 -1.84 -2.18 41.26
N ARG A 69 -0.56 -2.08 40.86
CA ARG A 69 0.53 -2.74 41.56
C ARG A 69 0.79 -2.15 42.95
N ILE A 70 0.64 -0.83 43.11
CA ILE A 70 0.73 -0.16 44.42
C ILE A 70 -0.43 -0.58 45.32
N GLU A 71 -1.65 -0.72 44.78
CA GLU A 71 -2.81 -1.20 45.55
C GLU A 71 -2.66 -2.67 45.97
N GLN A 72 -2.11 -3.51 45.11
CA GLN A 72 -1.82 -4.93 45.37
C GLN A 72 -0.52 -5.15 46.15
N PHE A 73 0.22 -4.09 46.48
CA PHE A 73 1.43 -4.21 47.29
C PHE A 73 1.03 -4.53 48.73
N GLU A 74 1.23 -5.78 49.12
CA GLU A 74 1.08 -6.28 50.49
C GLU A 74 2.44 -6.76 51.01
N LEU A 75 2.81 -6.29 52.21
CA LEU A 75 4.00 -6.77 52.92
C LEU A 75 3.70 -8.15 53.51
N THR A 76 4.04 -9.21 52.76
CA THR A 76 3.93 -10.58 53.28
C THR A 76 5.10 -10.91 54.22
N GLU A 77 4.88 -11.88 55.12
CA GLU A 77 5.89 -12.45 56.01
C GLU A 77 7.18 -12.88 55.28
N GLN A 78 7.09 -13.29 54.01
CA GLN A 78 8.24 -13.68 53.20
C GLN A 78 9.06 -12.49 52.67
N ASN A 79 8.41 -11.36 52.37
CA ASN A 79 9.03 -10.24 51.64
C ASN A 79 9.60 -9.20 52.61
N ARG A 80 8.93 -9.01 53.76
CA ARG A 80 9.23 -8.00 54.78
C ARG A 80 10.69 -8.03 55.25
N PRO A 81 11.33 -9.20 55.54
CA PRO A 81 12.72 -9.23 55.98
C PRO A 81 13.71 -8.72 54.93
N GLN A 82 13.43 -8.97 53.64
CA GLN A 82 14.29 -8.56 52.55
C GLN A 82 14.21 -7.05 52.31
N ILE A 83 13.01 -6.47 52.32
CA ILE A 83 12.79 -5.02 52.17
C ILE A 83 13.36 -4.28 53.38
N LYS A 84 13.17 -4.81 54.60
CA LYS A 84 13.77 -4.28 55.82
C LYS A 84 15.27 -4.16 55.70
N ARG A 85 15.94 -5.23 55.27
CA ARG A 85 17.39 -5.24 55.11
C ARG A 85 17.87 -4.22 54.07
N ASN A 86 17.13 -4.03 52.98
CA ASN A 86 17.43 -2.99 51.99
C ASN A 86 17.28 -1.58 52.57
N LEU A 87 16.24 -1.33 53.37
CA LEU A 87 16.03 -0.06 54.07
C LEU A 87 17.13 0.19 55.11
N GLU A 88 17.51 -0.82 55.89
CA GLU A 88 18.62 -0.74 56.85
C GLU A 88 19.92 -0.32 56.17
N ILE A 89 20.26 -0.95 55.04
CA ILE A 89 21.45 -0.61 54.24
C ILE A 89 21.36 0.83 53.69
N LEU A 90 20.19 1.24 53.19
CA LEU A 90 19.99 2.59 52.65
C LEU A 90 20.16 3.65 53.73
N LEU A 91 19.50 3.46 54.88
CA LEU A 91 19.58 4.36 56.03
C LEU A 91 21.01 4.41 56.58
N ASP A 92 21.70 3.28 56.70
CA ASP A 92 23.08 3.23 57.14
C ASP A 92 24.01 3.99 56.19
N ARG A 93 23.80 3.86 54.88
CA ARG A 93 24.55 4.59 53.86
C ARG A 93 24.30 6.09 53.92
N MET A 94 23.04 6.53 53.99
CA MET A 94 22.70 7.94 54.13
C MET A 94 23.29 8.54 55.41
N LEU A 95 23.20 7.83 56.54
CA LEU A 95 23.80 8.25 57.80
C LEU A 95 25.33 8.35 57.70
N SER A 96 25.97 7.39 57.02
CA SER A 96 27.42 7.42 56.77
C SER A 96 27.86 8.62 55.94
N GLU A 97 27.05 9.00 54.95
CA GLU A 97 27.35 10.07 54.02
C GLU A 97 27.19 11.43 54.71
N VAL A 98 26.14 11.58 55.53
CA VAL A 98 25.94 12.73 56.42
C VAL A 98 27.09 12.85 57.43
N GLU A 99 27.48 11.76 58.09
CA GLU A 99 28.60 11.73 59.03
C GLU A 99 29.91 12.17 58.34
N GLN A 100 30.17 11.66 57.14
CA GLN A 100 31.38 11.98 56.38
C GLN A 100 31.40 13.44 55.91
N VAL A 101 30.27 13.99 55.47
CA VAL A 101 30.13 15.41 55.09
C VAL A 101 30.37 16.33 56.29
N LEU A 102 29.85 15.96 57.46
CA LEU A 102 30.07 16.70 58.71
C LEU A 102 31.53 16.63 59.16
N ARG A 103 32.15 15.45 59.12
CA ARG A 103 33.58 15.26 59.44
C ARG A 103 34.48 16.06 58.50
N ARG A 104 34.21 16.06 57.19
CA ARG A 104 34.97 16.86 56.21
C ARG A 104 34.91 18.36 56.48
N ARG A 105 33.71 18.90 56.73
CA ARG A 105 33.53 20.32 57.08
C ARG A 105 34.20 20.70 58.39
N ASN A 106 34.31 19.77 59.34
CA ASN A 106 35.02 20.01 60.59
C ASN A 106 36.54 20.01 60.41
N THR A 107 37.08 19.30 59.40
CA THR A 107 38.51 19.26 59.09
C THR A 107 39.02 20.37 58.15
N GLU A 108 38.15 21.01 57.37
CA GLU A 108 38.49 22.16 56.49
C GLU A 108 38.29 23.54 57.16
N GLY A 109 37.83 23.57 58.42
CA GLY A 109 37.53 24.80 59.17
C GLY A 109 38.74 25.43 59.84
N ASP A 110 39.46 26.24 59.07
CA ASP A 110 40.46 27.22 59.48
C ASP A 110 40.04 28.04 60.74
N ASN A 111 40.90 28.08 61.76
CA ASN A 111 41.00 29.08 62.85
C ASN A 111 39.73 29.50 63.66
N TRP A 112 38.56 28.89 63.46
CA TRP A 112 37.31 29.28 64.14
C TRP A 112 37.08 28.51 65.46
N VAL A 113 37.53 27.25 65.54
CA VAL A 113 37.40 26.39 66.73
C VAL A 113 38.26 26.90 67.90
N ASP A 114 39.38 27.58 67.62
CA ASP A 114 40.21 28.23 68.64
C ASP A 114 39.62 29.54 69.19
N ARG A 115 38.65 30.16 68.49
CA ARG A 115 37.96 31.39 68.94
C ARG A 115 36.69 31.12 69.75
N LEU A 116 36.15 29.91 69.71
CA LEU A 116 34.92 29.55 70.43
C LEU A 116 35.24 28.70 71.66
N GLN A 117 35.11 29.36 72.79
CA GLN A 117 35.37 28.86 74.13
C GLN A 117 34.58 27.57 74.43
N GLY A 118 35.31 26.47 74.68
CA GLY A 118 34.96 25.29 75.49
C GLY A 118 33.65 24.53 75.24
N SER A 119 32.49 25.18 75.39
CA SER A 119 31.18 24.52 75.43
C SER A 119 30.72 24.00 74.07
N LEU A 120 31.17 24.62 72.97
CA LEU A 120 30.80 24.22 71.61
C LEU A 120 31.57 22.99 71.13
N ARG A 121 32.83 22.81 71.56
CA ARG A 121 33.68 21.65 71.18
C ARG A 121 33.13 20.35 71.74
N GLN A 122 32.61 20.39 72.97
CA GLN A 122 31.87 19.28 73.57
C GLN A 122 30.55 19.01 72.84
N GLY A 123 29.76 20.04 72.51
CA GLY A 123 28.49 19.86 71.80
C GLY A 123 28.62 19.19 70.42
N VAL A 124 29.67 19.52 69.66
CA VAL A 124 29.93 18.88 68.35
C VAL A 124 30.44 17.44 68.49
N GLN A 125 31.29 17.16 69.48
CA GLN A 125 31.74 15.79 69.77
C GLN A 125 30.61 14.91 70.31
N ASP A 126 29.78 15.42 71.21
CA ASP A 126 28.64 14.71 71.80
C ASP A 126 27.62 14.37 70.70
N TRP A 127 27.37 15.32 69.78
CA TRP A 127 26.51 15.09 68.62
C TRP A 127 27.08 14.05 67.63
N LEU A 128 28.40 14.02 67.41
CA LEU A 128 29.08 12.97 66.62
C LEU A 128 29.03 11.59 67.29
N VAL A 129 29.15 11.52 68.62
CA VAL A 129 28.96 10.28 69.40
C VAL A 129 27.49 9.84 69.39
N ASP A 130 26.56 10.79 69.29
CA ASP A 130 25.14 10.51 69.10
C ASP A 130 24.80 9.93 67.71
N PHE A 131 25.64 10.13 66.68
CA PHE A 131 25.45 9.47 65.37
C PHE A 131 25.61 7.95 65.46
N ASP A 132 26.56 7.45 66.25
CA ASP A 132 26.72 6.00 66.47
C ASP A 132 25.50 5.42 67.21
N ARG A 133 24.94 6.18 68.16
CA ARG A 133 23.68 5.82 68.84
C ARG A 133 22.47 5.85 67.90
N LEU A 134 22.44 6.80 66.97
CA LEU A 134 21.40 6.92 65.94
C LEU A 134 21.48 5.76 64.94
N ARG A 135 22.68 5.40 64.50
CA ARG A 135 22.96 4.24 63.64
C ARG A 135 22.54 2.92 64.29
N ALA A 136 22.77 2.75 65.60
CA ALA A 136 22.32 1.56 66.33
C ALA A 136 20.78 1.38 66.35
N ARG A 137 20.01 2.44 66.10
CA ARG A 137 18.54 2.42 66.04
C ARG A 137 17.98 2.26 64.63
N VAL A 138 18.82 2.17 63.61
CA VAL A 138 18.41 1.96 62.21
C VAL A 138 17.43 0.80 62.02
N PRO A 139 17.59 -0.38 62.67
CA PRO A 139 16.62 -1.46 62.54
C PRO A 139 15.20 -1.09 63.00
N LEU A 140 15.09 -0.29 64.07
CA LEU A 140 13.83 0.22 64.60
C LEU A 140 13.20 1.24 63.64
N TYR A 141 14.02 2.12 63.06
CA TYR A 141 13.54 3.08 62.06
C TYR A 141 13.12 2.38 60.75
N ALA A 142 13.82 1.34 60.34
CA ALA A 142 13.45 0.53 59.19
C ALA A 142 12.11 -0.20 59.40
N ASP A 143 11.85 -0.73 60.60
CA ASP A 143 10.54 -1.30 60.96
C ASP A 143 9.44 -0.23 60.96
N ALA A 144 9.68 0.94 61.58
CA ALA A 144 8.69 2.02 61.61
C ALA A 144 8.37 2.57 60.20
N LEU A 145 9.37 2.69 59.32
CA LEU A 145 9.17 3.07 57.93
C LEU A 145 8.43 2.00 57.15
N LEU A 146 8.69 0.72 57.40
CA LEU A 146 7.95 -0.39 56.80
C LEU A 146 6.48 -0.37 57.21
N ASP A 147 6.20 -0.14 58.49
CA ASP A 147 4.83 -0.06 59.01
C ASP A 147 4.10 1.17 58.47
N GLU A 148 4.81 2.30 58.33
CA GLU A 148 4.28 3.51 57.69
C GLU A 148 4.00 3.29 56.19
N LEU A 149 4.86 2.56 55.48
CA LEU A 149 4.68 2.19 54.07
C LEU A 149 3.49 1.24 53.85
N ASP A 150 3.12 0.44 54.85
CA ASP A 150 1.94 -0.44 54.79
C ASP A 150 0.63 0.33 54.98
N GLN A 151 0.67 1.53 55.56
CA GLN A 151 -0.52 2.33 55.80
C GLN A 151 -1.21 2.75 54.48
N PRO A 152 -2.55 2.68 54.42
CA PRO A 152 -3.29 3.02 53.20
C PRO A 152 -3.15 4.49 52.82
N GLU A 153 -2.92 5.40 53.78
CA GLU A 153 -2.71 6.82 53.51
C GLU A 153 -1.36 7.09 52.84
N THR A 154 -0.28 6.50 53.36
CA THR A 154 1.08 6.59 52.79
C THR A 154 1.12 6.00 51.39
N ARG A 155 0.47 4.86 51.15
CA ARG A 155 0.34 4.27 49.81
C ARG A 155 -0.39 5.18 48.83
N ARG A 156 -1.44 5.88 49.26
CA ARG A 156 -2.17 6.86 48.44
C ARG A 156 -1.31 8.08 48.11
N GLU A 157 -0.53 8.56 49.07
CA GLU A 157 0.37 9.70 48.86
C GLU A 157 1.49 9.34 47.88
N ILE A 158 2.14 8.19 48.06
CA ILE A 158 3.15 7.66 47.15
C ILE A 158 2.57 7.49 45.75
N LYS A 159 1.37 6.89 45.63
CA LYS A 159 0.67 6.76 44.35
C LYS A 159 0.49 8.12 43.68
N ARG A 160 0.02 9.13 44.40
CA ARG A 160 -0.19 10.48 43.85
C ARG A 160 1.12 11.10 43.36
N GLN A 161 2.17 11.05 44.16
CA GLN A 161 3.48 11.64 43.81
C GLN A 161 4.14 10.93 42.64
N LEU A 162 4.07 9.59 42.58
CA LEU A 162 4.61 8.82 41.45
C LEU A 162 3.87 9.12 40.15
N LEU A 163 2.53 9.15 40.18
CA LEU A 163 1.73 9.49 39.00
C LEU A 163 2.03 10.91 38.50
N GLN A 164 2.10 11.88 39.42
CA GLN A 164 2.45 13.26 39.08
C GLN A 164 3.87 13.39 38.51
N ALA A 165 4.84 12.64 39.06
CA ALA A 165 6.21 12.65 38.56
C ALA A 165 6.31 12.05 37.14
N ILE A 166 5.55 11.00 36.85
CA ILE A 166 5.48 10.39 35.51
C ILE A 166 4.87 11.38 34.50
N GLU A 167 3.76 12.03 34.87
CA GLU A 167 3.09 13.02 34.03
C GLU A 167 4.03 14.21 33.72
N GLN A 168 4.69 14.76 34.74
CA GLN A 168 5.66 15.84 34.57
C GLN A 168 6.88 15.44 33.72
N ALA A 169 7.39 14.22 33.91
CA ALA A 169 8.49 13.71 33.10
C ALA A 169 8.10 13.54 31.62
N SER A 170 6.87 13.10 31.37
CA SER A 170 6.30 12.99 30.02
C SER A 170 6.18 14.37 29.37
N ASP A 171 5.53 15.33 30.04
CA ASP A 171 5.32 16.68 29.53
C ASP A 171 6.63 17.46 29.29
N ALA A 172 7.67 17.19 30.09
CA ALA A 172 8.97 17.83 29.94
C ALA A 172 9.80 17.24 28.77
N THR A 173 9.57 15.98 28.41
CA THR A 173 10.44 15.22 27.47
C THR A 173 9.81 15.04 26.10
N PHE A 174 8.49 14.84 26.03
CA PHE A 174 7.79 14.49 24.81
C PHE A 174 6.90 15.61 24.31
N THR A 175 6.90 15.82 22.99
CA THR A 175 5.95 16.71 22.34
C THR A 175 4.61 16.02 22.16
N LYS A 176 3.50 16.72 22.44
CA LYS A 176 2.16 16.18 22.22
C LYS A 176 1.94 15.82 20.75
N VAL A 177 1.40 14.63 20.50
CA VAL A 177 1.08 14.14 19.16
C VAL A 177 -0.12 14.91 18.62
N ASP A 178 -0.02 15.42 17.38
CA ASP A 178 -1.16 16.06 16.73
C ASP A 178 -2.18 15.00 16.26
N ARG A 179 -3.33 14.96 16.93
CA ARG A 179 -4.49 14.10 16.62
C ARG A 179 -5.55 14.81 15.77
N SER A 180 -5.22 15.92 15.10
CA SER A 180 -6.16 16.68 14.26
C SER A 180 -6.75 15.82 13.13
N LEU A 181 -5.90 15.05 12.44
CA LEU A 181 -6.29 14.19 11.31
C LEU A 181 -7.13 13.00 11.77
N GLN A 182 -6.72 12.33 12.85
CA GLN A 182 -7.51 11.27 13.49
C GLN A 182 -8.93 11.76 13.81
N ARG A 183 -9.05 12.92 14.48
CA ARG A 183 -10.35 13.49 14.86
C ARG A 183 -11.21 13.84 13.65
N GLN A 184 -10.62 14.33 12.57
CA GLN A 184 -11.34 14.61 11.33
C GLN A 184 -11.94 13.33 10.72
N ILE A 185 -11.17 12.23 10.72
CA ILE A 185 -11.65 10.93 10.22
C ILE A 185 -12.77 10.39 11.12
N GLU A 186 -12.58 10.43 12.44
CA GLU A 186 -13.58 9.98 13.41
C GLU A 186 -14.90 10.75 13.27
N GLN A 187 -14.83 12.08 13.10
CA GLN A 187 -16.01 12.93 12.87
C GLN A 187 -16.68 12.64 11.54
N ALA A 188 -15.90 12.49 10.46
CA ALA A 188 -16.45 12.19 9.13
C ALA A 188 -17.17 10.83 9.10
N GLN A 189 -16.71 9.86 9.88
CA GLN A 189 -17.31 8.53 9.99
C GLN A 189 -18.32 8.39 11.14
N GLY A 190 -18.54 9.44 11.94
CA GLY A 190 -19.48 9.42 13.08
C GLY A 190 -19.10 8.46 14.20
N CYS A 191 -17.81 8.17 14.37
CA CYS A 191 -17.30 7.21 15.35
C CYS A 191 -16.85 7.91 16.65
N ALA A 192 -17.02 7.25 17.79
CA ALA A 192 -16.61 7.80 19.09
C ALA A 192 -15.09 7.72 19.31
N THR A 193 -14.45 6.67 18.80
CA THR A 193 -13.00 6.43 18.88
C THR A 193 -12.48 5.76 17.62
N GLY A 194 -11.19 5.95 17.30
CA GLY A 194 -10.52 5.27 16.19
C GLY A 194 -10.74 3.74 16.21
N ALA A 195 -10.62 3.11 17.38
CA ALA A 195 -10.85 1.67 17.55
C ALA A 195 -12.27 1.23 17.15
N SER A 196 -13.29 2.04 17.44
CA SER A 196 -14.68 1.77 17.02
C SER A 196 -14.92 1.94 15.51
N CYS A 197 -14.06 2.71 14.84
CA CYS A 197 -14.15 3.00 13.40
C CYS A 197 -13.54 1.89 12.53
N ILE A 198 -12.48 1.23 13.01
CA ILE A 198 -11.78 0.15 12.28
C ILE A 198 -12.71 -0.94 11.73
N PRO A 199 -13.64 -1.54 12.50
CA PRO A 199 -14.51 -2.60 11.96
C PRO A 199 -15.48 -2.10 10.89
N GLN A 200 -15.92 -0.83 10.97
CA GLN A 200 -16.81 -0.24 9.96
C GLN A 200 -16.05 -0.02 8.65
N LEU A 201 -14.84 0.54 8.75
CA LEU A 201 -13.97 0.77 7.60
C LEU A 201 -13.51 -0.56 6.97
N SER A 202 -13.23 -1.59 7.77
CA SER A 202 -12.84 -2.90 7.24
C SER A 202 -13.99 -3.58 6.49
N GLN A 203 -15.22 -3.47 7.00
CA GLN A 203 -16.41 -3.95 6.30
C GLN A 203 -16.62 -3.19 4.98
N ALA A 204 -16.53 -1.85 5.00
CA ALA A 204 -16.64 -1.03 3.80
C ALA A 204 -15.57 -1.36 2.76
N ALA A 205 -14.31 -1.52 3.19
CA ALA A 205 -13.20 -1.91 2.31
C ALA A 205 -13.46 -3.24 1.62
N SER A 206 -13.94 -4.26 2.36
CA SER A 206 -14.26 -5.57 1.78
C SER A 206 -15.37 -5.50 0.72
N ALA A 207 -16.37 -4.63 0.92
CA ALA A 207 -17.46 -4.42 -0.03
C ALA A 207 -16.97 -3.75 -1.32
N HIS A 208 -16.21 -2.65 -1.21
CA HIS A 208 -15.60 -1.97 -2.36
C HIS A 208 -14.62 -2.89 -3.10
N GLN A 209 -13.86 -3.72 -2.38
CA GLN A 209 -12.96 -4.69 -3.00
C GLN A 209 -13.72 -5.76 -3.80
N ALA A 210 -14.86 -6.26 -3.29
CA ALA A 210 -15.69 -7.20 -4.02
C ALA A 210 -16.30 -6.58 -5.28
N LEU A 211 -16.84 -5.36 -5.17
CA LEU A 211 -17.37 -4.60 -6.31
C LEU A 211 -16.30 -4.32 -7.36
N ALA A 212 -15.10 -3.90 -6.94
CA ALA A 212 -13.99 -3.65 -7.85
C ALA A 212 -13.53 -4.93 -8.58
N ARG A 213 -13.49 -6.08 -7.90
CA ARG A 213 -13.17 -7.36 -8.55
C ARG A 213 -14.21 -7.73 -9.60
N ILE A 214 -15.49 -7.59 -9.28
CA ILE A 214 -16.58 -7.85 -10.22
C ILE A 214 -16.51 -6.86 -11.40
N GLY A 215 -16.30 -5.56 -11.13
CA GLY A 215 -16.14 -4.52 -12.15
C GLY A 215 -14.96 -4.80 -13.09
N ALA A 216 -13.82 -5.23 -12.56
CA ALA A 216 -12.66 -5.62 -13.37
C ALA A 216 -12.98 -6.82 -14.29
N LEU A 217 -13.69 -7.84 -13.79
CA LEU A 217 -14.14 -8.96 -14.63
C LEU A 217 -15.09 -8.51 -15.74
N TRP A 218 -16.00 -7.56 -15.47
CA TRP A 218 -16.88 -6.98 -16.49
C TRP A 218 -16.10 -6.21 -17.56
N VAL A 219 -15.14 -5.36 -17.17
CA VAL A 219 -14.30 -4.62 -18.11
C VAL A 219 -13.51 -5.58 -19.00
N LEU A 220 -12.83 -6.56 -18.40
CA LEU A 220 -12.06 -7.57 -19.14
C LEU A 220 -12.97 -8.42 -20.03
N GLY A 221 -14.13 -8.84 -19.53
CA GLY A 221 -15.11 -9.65 -20.26
C GLY A 221 -15.67 -8.92 -21.48
N CYS A 222 -16.14 -7.68 -21.32
CA CYS A 222 -16.68 -6.86 -22.41
C CYS A 222 -15.64 -6.62 -23.51
N ILE A 223 -14.40 -6.28 -23.12
CA ILE A 223 -13.33 -6.00 -24.08
C ILE A 223 -12.90 -7.29 -24.79
N SER A 224 -12.73 -8.39 -24.05
CA SER A 224 -12.41 -9.70 -24.64
C SER A 224 -13.49 -10.15 -25.62
N LEU A 225 -14.77 -9.98 -25.28
CA LEU A 225 -15.88 -10.31 -26.17
C LEU A 225 -15.88 -9.43 -27.42
N LEU A 226 -15.53 -8.14 -27.30
CA LEU A 226 -15.38 -7.24 -28.45
C LEU A 226 -14.26 -7.73 -29.39
N PHE A 227 -13.11 -8.15 -28.85
CA PHE A 227 -12.04 -8.77 -29.62
C PHE A 227 -12.48 -10.09 -30.28
N ILE A 228 -13.23 -10.94 -29.59
CA ILE A 228 -13.72 -12.22 -30.13
C ILE A 228 -14.73 -11.99 -31.25
N LEU A 229 -15.68 -11.07 -31.08
CA LEU A 229 -16.68 -10.75 -32.11
C LEU A 229 -16.02 -10.20 -33.37
N THR A 230 -15.07 -9.27 -33.23
CA THR A 230 -14.32 -8.72 -34.37
C THR A 230 -13.40 -9.77 -35.01
N TRP A 231 -12.93 -10.76 -34.25
CA TRP A 231 -12.18 -11.89 -34.79
C TRP A 231 -13.06 -12.86 -35.61
N LEU A 232 -14.26 -13.21 -35.13
CA LEU A 232 -15.15 -14.24 -35.68
C LEU A 232 -16.06 -13.77 -36.83
N THR A 233 -16.31 -12.46 -36.93
CA THR A 233 -17.18 -11.87 -37.95
C THR A 233 -16.86 -12.20 -39.42
N PRO A 234 -15.61 -12.45 -39.84
CA PRO A 234 -15.30 -12.95 -41.19
C PRO A 234 -15.96 -14.29 -41.56
N CYS A 235 -16.18 -15.18 -40.58
CA CYS A 235 -16.64 -16.57 -40.83
C CYS A 235 -18.17 -16.73 -40.90
N LEU A 236 -18.95 -15.86 -40.26
CA LEU A 236 -20.42 -16.01 -40.14
C LEU A 236 -21.21 -15.73 -41.42
N SER A 237 -20.57 -15.20 -42.47
CA SER A 237 -21.25 -14.74 -43.69
C SER A 237 -21.49 -15.82 -44.76
N LEU A 238 -20.88 -17.01 -44.68
CA LEU A 238 -20.92 -17.99 -45.79
C LEU A 238 -21.69 -19.30 -45.55
N GLY A 239 -22.34 -19.50 -44.40
CA GLY A 239 -22.99 -20.78 -44.07
C GLY A 239 -24.25 -21.18 -44.87
N SER A 240 -24.73 -20.41 -45.86
CA SER A 240 -26.08 -20.67 -46.44
C SER A 240 -26.23 -20.61 -47.97
N THR A 241 -25.16 -20.64 -48.75
CA THR A 241 -25.27 -20.56 -50.24
C THR A 241 -24.52 -21.67 -50.95
N GLN A 242 -24.81 -22.93 -50.61
CA GLN A 242 -24.36 -24.07 -51.43
C GLN A 242 -25.45 -25.07 -51.82
N HIS A 243 -26.73 -24.84 -51.45
CA HIS A 243 -27.77 -25.87 -51.61
C HIS A 243 -28.83 -25.63 -52.70
N ARG A 244 -28.68 -24.63 -53.58
CA ARG A 244 -29.72 -24.32 -54.57
C ARG A 244 -29.17 -24.07 -55.98
N LEU A 245 -28.49 -25.05 -56.57
CA LEU A 245 -28.33 -25.19 -58.03
C LEU A 245 -27.99 -26.66 -58.37
N ARG A 246 -28.94 -27.58 -58.16
CA ARG A 246 -28.92 -28.92 -58.78
C ARG A 246 -30.35 -29.30 -59.13
N GLY A 247 -30.86 -28.73 -60.22
CA GLY A 247 -32.21 -29.00 -60.73
C GLY A 247 -32.49 -28.18 -61.98
N GLY A 248 -32.66 -28.87 -63.12
CA GLY A 248 -32.89 -28.32 -64.46
C GLY A 248 -31.80 -28.82 -65.43
N SER A 249 -31.97 -30.01 -66.02
CA SER A 249 -32.66 -30.25 -67.29
C SER A 249 -31.81 -29.85 -68.49
N GLU A 250 -31.24 -30.83 -69.19
CA GLU A 250 -30.98 -30.71 -70.63
C GLU A 250 -30.89 -32.11 -71.28
N ARG A 251 -31.67 -32.24 -72.35
CA ARG A 251 -31.83 -33.35 -73.28
C ARG A 251 -30.97 -33.02 -74.52
N GLU A 252 -30.37 -34.04 -75.12
CA GLU A 252 -30.10 -34.23 -76.57
C GLU A 252 -29.54 -33.05 -77.40
N ASP A 253 -28.29 -33.16 -77.89
CA ASP A 253 -27.97 -33.48 -79.31
C ASP A 253 -26.55 -33.07 -79.78
N ALA A 254 -26.01 -33.93 -80.65
CA ALA A 254 -25.13 -33.70 -81.81
C ALA A 254 -23.66 -33.18 -81.66
N ALA A 255 -22.74 -34.13 -81.90
CA ALA A 255 -21.80 -34.21 -83.04
C ALA A 255 -20.77 -33.10 -83.37
N ASP A 256 -19.56 -33.62 -83.58
CA ASP A 256 -18.55 -33.28 -84.60
C ASP A 256 -17.52 -32.15 -84.43
N ALA A 257 -16.38 -32.47 -85.03
CA ALA A 257 -15.06 -31.94 -84.78
C ALA A 257 -14.68 -30.74 -85.69
N ALA A 258 -13.61 -30.06 -85.22
CA ALA A 258 -12.67 -29.20 -85.95
C ALA A 258 -13.06 -27.74 -86.25
N GLY A 259 -12.25 -26.81 -85.73
CA GLY A 259 -12.10 -25.46 -86.30
C GLY A 259 -12.00 -24.30 -85.29
N ARG A 260 -10.76 -23.82 -85.10
CA ARG A 260 -10.30 -22.55 -84.47
C ARG A 260 -11.36 -21.48 -84.12
N SER A 261 -11.33 -21.04 -82.86
CA SER A 261 -11.19 -19.63 -82.47
C SER A 261 -11.15 -19.51 -80.92
N THR A 262 -10.14 -18.84 -80.37
CA THR A 262 -10.20 -18.27 -79.01
C THR A 262 -11.42 -17.36 -78.89
N PRO A 263 -12.11 -17.32 -77.74
CA PRO A 263 -11.69 -16.35 -76.72
C PRO A 263 -11.81 -16.83 -75.26
N SER A 264 -10.96 -16.21 -74.44
CA SER A 264 -11.05 -15.98 -73.00
C SER A 264 -12.44 -16.17 -72.35
N SER A 265 -12.49 -16.92 -71.25
CA SER A 265 -13.52 -16.74 -70.23
C SER A 265 -12.97 -16.92 -68.79
N PRO A 266 -13.56 -16.22 -67.81
CA PRO A 266 -12.91 -15.80 -66.58
C PRO A 266 -13.55 -16.49 -65.36
N THR A 267 -12.97 -17.57 -64.86
CA THR A 267 -13.58 -18.31 -63.74
C THR A 267 -12.74 -18.30 -62.46
N THR A 268 -11.51 -17.76 -62.51
CA THR A 268 -10.58 -17.72 -61.36
C THR A 268 -10.58 -16.38 -60.62
N ALA A 269 -11.14 -15.32 -61.22
CA ALA A 269 -11.16 -13.98 -60.64
C ALA A 269 -12.18 -13.82 -59.50
N THR A 270 -13.33 -14.51 -59.58
CA THR A 270 -14.43 -14.36 -58.60
C THR A 270 -14.14 -15.05 -57.27
N ALA A 271 -13.45 -16.20 -57.28
CA ALA A 271 -13.06 -16.93 -56.07
C ALA A 271 -11.95 -16.23 -55.28
N THR A 272 -11.00 -15.58 -55.96
CA THR A 272 -9.92 -14.81 -55.33
C THR A 272 -10.41 -13.47 -54.77
N THR A 273 -11.34 -12.78 -55.45
CA THR A 273 -11.97 -11.55 -54.91
C THR A 273 -12.87 -11.80 -53.70
N ASN A 274 -13.55 -12.95 -53.62
CA ASN A 274 -14.41 -13.27 -52.48
C ASN A 274 -13.60 -13.64 -51.22
N LYS A 275 -12.45 -14.31 -51.37
CA LYS A 275 -11.52 -14.56 -50.26
C LYS A 275 -10.89 -13.26 -49.73
N ALA A 276 -10.44 -12.39 -50.64
CA ALA A 276 -9.85 -11.09 -50.29
C ALA A 276 -10.82 -10.11 -49.59
N ARG A 277 -12.14 -10.24 -49.83
CA ARG A 277 -13.17 -9.38 -49.21
C ARG A 277 -13.62 -9.88 -47.82
N CYS A 278 -13.32 -11.13 -47.47
CA CYS A 278 -13.54 -11.68 -46.12
C CYS A 278 -12.46 -11.26 -45.11
N ASP A 279 -11.29 -10.78 -45.56
CA ASP A 279 -10.13 -10.56 -44.70
C ASP A 279 -9.92 -9.11 -44.23
N SER A 280 -10.63 -8.12 -44.78
CA SER A 280 -10.43 -6.70 -44.40
C SER A 280 -11.21 -6.33 -43.14
N LEU A 281 -10.52 -5.89 -42.07
CA LEU A 281 -11.16 -5.19 -40.94
C LEU A 281 -12.01 -4.04 -41.45
N THR A 282 -13.15 -3.74 -40.80
CA THR A 282 -13.88 -2.51 -41.06
C THR A 282 -13.28 -1.35 -40.26
N PRO A 283 -13.29 -0.10 -40.77
CA PRO A 283 -12.74 1.04 -40.04
C PRO A 283 -13.37 1.27 -38.68
N GLU A 284 -14.68 1.04 -38.59
CA GLU A 284 -15.45 1.13 -37.35
C GLU A 284 -14.96 0.12 -36.30
N SER A 285 -14.70 -1.13 -36.70
CA SER A 285 -14.20 -2.17 -35.78
C SER A 285 -12.80 -1.85 -35.26
N MET A 286 -11.92 -1.33 -36.11
CA MET A 286 -10.57 -0.89 -35.72
C MET A 286 -10.64 0.27 -34.72
N LEU A 287 -11.51 1.25 -34.97
CA LEU A 287 -11.73 2.36 -34.06
C LEU A 287 -12.25 1.88 -32.70
N MET A 288 -13.27 1.01 -32.67
CA MET A 288 -13.82 0.45 -31.43
C MET A 288 -12.77 -0.31 -30.62
N LEU A 289 -11.94 -1.15 -31.26
CA LEU A 289 -10.86 -1.87 -30.60
C LEU A 289 -9.77 -0.94 -30.04
N SER A 290 -9.43 0.13 -30.77
CA SER A 290 -8.47 1.13 -30.31
C SER A 290 -8.99 1.91 -29.10
N ILE A 291 -10.28 2.25 -29.06
CA ILE A 291 -10.90 2.92 -27.90
C ILE A 291 -10.97 1.95 -26.71
N ALA A 292 -11.37 0.69 -26.94
CA ALA A 292 -11.42 -0.33 -25.89
C ALA A 292 -10.04 -0.55 -25.23
N THR A 293 -8.98 -0.61 -26.03
CA THR A 293 -7.61 -0.74 -25.51
C THR A 293 -7.14 0.53 -24.79
N LEU A 294 -7.54 1.71 -25.24
CA LEU A 294 -7.25 2.97 -24.55
C LEU A 294 -7.97 3.06 -23.19
N LEU A 295 -9.20 2.53 -23.08
CA LEU A 295 -9.93 2.43 -21.81
C LEU A 295 -9.17 1.56 -20.80
N LEU A 296 -8.61 0.42 -21.22
CA LEU A 296 -7.78 -0.42 -20.33
C LEU A 296 -6.50 0.31 -19.90
N LEU A 297 -5.85 1.06 -20.80
CA LEU A 297 -4.68 1.87 -20.44
C LEU A 297 -5.05 2.92 -19.38
N ALA A 298 -6.15 3.66 -19.59
CA ALA A 298 -6.63 4.65 -18.64
C ALA A 298 -6.95 4.01 -17.29
N ALA A 299 -7.66 2.88 -17.29
CA ALA A 299 -7.97 2.13 -16.07
C ALA A 299 -6.70 1.70 -15.32
N GLY A 300 -5.73 1.09 -16.00
CA GLY A 300 -4.50 0.60 -15.38
C GLY A 300 -3.57 1.69 -14.85
N VAL A 301 -3.56 2.87 -15.49
CA VAL A 301 -2.68 3.99 -15.11
C VAL A 301 -3.30 4.89 -14.04
N MET A 302 -4.63 5.02 -14.01
CA MET A 302 -5.36 5.87 -13.05
C MET A 302 -5.74 5.19 -11.74
N THR A 303 -5.59 3.86 -11.65
CA THR A 303 -5.93 3.07 -10.46
C THR A 303 -4.68 2.62 -9.71
N PRO A 304 -4.77 2.33 -8.40
CA PRO A 304 -3.61 1.89 -7.63
C PRO A 304 -2.98 0.62 -8.22
N MET A 305 -1.66 0.64 -8.40
CA MET A 305 -0.90 -0.51 -8.91
C MET A 305 -0.20 -1.28 -7.81
N ILE A 306 0.30 -0.57 -6.81
CA ILE A 306 1.03 -1.14 -5.68
C ILE A 306 0.48 -0.57 -4.39
N GLU A 307 0.31 -1.44 -3.41
CA GLU A 307 0.04 -1.10 -2.04
C GLU A 307 1.19 -1.61 -1.17
N VAL A 308 1.66 -0.73 -0.30
CA VAL A 308 2.79 -0.95 0.58
C VAL A 308 2.30 -0.69 1.98
N GLU A 309 2.24 -1.73 2.80
CA GLU A 309 1.88 -1.64 4.22
C GLU A 309 2.98 -2.31 5.05
N ALA A 310 3.52 -1.59 6.02
CA ALA A 310 4.43 -2.12 7.03
C ALA A 310 3.77 -1.95 8.39
N ARG A 311 3.70 -3.03 9.17
CA ARG A 311 2.94 -3.09 10.42
C ARG A 311 3.70 -3.87 11.49
N ILE A 312 3.54 -3.42 12.73
CA ILE A 312 3.85 -4.18 13.93
C ILE A 312 2.56 -4.85 14.38
N ASP A 313 2.48 -6.17 14.25
CA ASP A 313 1.31 -6.96 14.61
C ASP A 313 1.16 -6.99 16.14
N GLU A 314 2.26 -7.23 16.84
CA GLU A 314 2.31 -7.23 18.29
C GLU A 314 3.69 -6.78 18.78
N LEU A 315 3.68 -5.82 19.71
CA LEU A 315 4.80 -5.44 20.53
C LEU A 315 4.40 -5.71 21.99
N SER A 316 5.13 -6.59 22.66
CA SER A 316 4.89 -6.88 24.08
C SER A 316 6.10 -6.58 24.95
N LEU A 317 5.85 -5.92 26.08
CA LEU A 317 6.84 -5.54 27.07
C LEU A 317 6.35 -5.96 28.45
N SER A 318 7.16 -6.66 29.25
CA SER A 318 6.76 -7.04 30.61
C SER A 318 7.16 -5.93 31.59
N LEU A 319 6.17 -5.24 32.17
CA LEU A 319 6.36 -4.24 33.21
C LEU A 319 5.70 -4.72 34.50
N LEU A 320 6.49 -4.86 35.58
CA LEU A 320 6.02 -5.32 36.89
C LEU A 320 5.28 -6.68 36.85
N GLY A 321 5.65 -7.55 35.89
CA GLY A 321 5.03 -8.86 35.68
C GLY A 321 3.72 -8.82 34.86
N LYS A 322 3.29 -7.65 34.38
CA LYS A 322 2.16 -7.50 33.46
C LYS A 322 2.65 -7.18 32.05
N PRO A 323 2.06 -7.79 31.01
CA PRO A 323 2.39 -7.45 29.64
C PRO A 323 1.71 -6.12 29.26
N LEU A 324 2.52 -5.17 28.85
CA LEU A 324 2.12 -3.96 28.14
C LEU A 324 2.19 -4.30 26.65
N VAL A 325 1.03 -4.30 25.99
CA VAL A 325 0.88 -4.80 24.62
C VAL A 325 0.36 -3.71 23.71
N PHE A 326 1.07 -3.47 22.61
CA PHE A 326 0.58 -2.68 21.49
C PHE A 326 0.33 -3.61 20.32
N THR A 327 -0.92 -3.67 19.87
CA THR A 327 -1.32 -4.48 18.72
C THR A 327 -1.64 -3.62 17.52
N ASP A 328 -1.42 -4.19 16.34
CA ASP A 328 -1.95 -3.68 15.08
C ASP A 328 -1.54 -2.23 14.77
N GLN A 329 -0.23 -1.94 14.84
CA GLN A 329 0.34 -0.61 14.63
C GLN A 329 0.93 -0.46 13.23
N VAL A 330 0.41 0.47 12.44
CA VAL A 330 0.89 0.77 11.09
C VAL A 330 2.09 1.71 11.15
N LEU A 331 3.23 1.27 10.63
CA LEU A 331 4.44 2.07 10.49
C LEU A 331 4.42 2.90 9.22
N TYR A 332 3.94 2.30 8.13
CA TYR A 332 3.99 2.92 6.82
C TYR A 332 2.89 2.35 5.94
N PHE A 333 2.12 3.24 5.31
CA PHE A 333 1.11 2.87 4.34
C PHE A 333 1.16 3.78 3.11
N GLN A 334 1.25 3.19 1.93
CA GLN A 334 1.10 3.89 0.66
C GLN A 334 0.39 3.00 -0.36
N SER A 335 -0.67 3.52 -0.98
CA SER A 335 -1.31 2.91 -2.13
C SER A 335 -1.32 3.94 -3.25
N LYS A 336 -0.67 3.66 -4.39
CA LYS A 336 -0.42 4.66 -5.45
C LYS A 336 -0.61 4.09 -6.85
N SER A 337 -1.18 4.90 -7.73
CA SER A 337 -1.17 4.70 -9.18
C SER A 337 0.11 5.26 -9.82
N ILE A 338 0.33 5.00 -11.11
CA ILE A 338 1.43 5.62 -11.86
C ILE A 338 1.28 7.14 -11.88
N LEU A 339 0.05 7.65 -12.03
CA LEU A 339 -0.19 9.10 -12.04
C LEU A 339 0.06 9.73 -10.68
N ASP A 340 -0.37 9.06 -9.60
CA ASP A 340 -0.11 9.56 -8.24
C ASP A 340 1.41 9.59 -7.97
N LEU A 341 2.14 8.57 -8.41
CA LEU A 341 3.59 8.53 -8.28
C LEU A 341 4.25 9.69 -9.03
N VAL A 342 3.85 9.95 -10.27
CA VAL A 342 4.37 11.08 -11.06
C VAL A 342 4.05 12.41 -10.38
N GLN A 343 2.85 12.57 -9.83
CA GLN A 343 2.47 13.77 -9.09
C GLN A 343 3.33 13.95 -7.83
N VAL A 344 3.58 12.89 -7.08
CA VAL A 344 4.44 12.92 -5.88
C VAL A 344 5.88 13.29 -6.25
N LEU A 345 6.45 12.64 -7.27
CA LEU A 345 7.84 12.89 -7.71
C LEU A 345 8.04 14.31 -8.25
N THR A 346 7.06 14.83 -8.99
CA THR A 346 7.12 16.21 -9.51
C THR A 346 6.91 17.24 -8.41
N ALA A 347 6.08 16.96 -7.41
CA ALA A 347 5.88 17.84 -6.26
C ALA A 347 7.13 17.98 -5.38
N THR A 348 8.01 16.97 -5.32
CA THR A 348 9.27 17.06 -4.56
C THR A 348 10.25 18.08 -5.16
N GLY A 349 10.17 18.36 -6.47
CA GLY A 349 10.95 19.42 -7.13
C GLY A 349 12.46 19.15 -7.28
N ALA A 350 12.97 18.02 -6.81
CA ALA A 350 14.37 17.62 -7.00
C ALA A 350 14.65 17.21 -8.45
N ALA A 351 15.79 17.61 -9.01
CA ALA A 351 16.14 17.34 -10.41
C ALA A 351 16.17 15.84 -10.75
N ASP A 352 16.70 15.02 -9.84
CA ASP A 352 16.78 13.56 -9.99
C ASP A 352 15.37 12.94 -10.03
N MET A 353 14.47 13.38 -9.14
CA MET A 353 13.10 12.88 -9.09
C MET A 353 12.29 13.32 -10.31
N LEU A 354 12.57 14.51 -10.84
CA LEU A 354 11.93 15.01 -12.06
C LEU A 354 12.36 14.21 -13.29
N LEU A 355 13.63 13.81 -13.38
CA LEU A 355 14.11 12.91 -14.43
C LEU A 355 13.42 11.54 -14.35
N VAL A 356 13.28 10.97 -13.15
CA VAL A 356 12.56 9.70 -12.94
C VAL A 356 11.09 9.84 -13.33
N ALA A 357 10.43 10.92 -12.93
CA ALA A 357 9.04 11.20 -13.30
C ALA A 357 8.85 11.28 -14.82
N LEU A 358 9.74 12.00 -15.52
CA LEU A 358 9.75 12.08 -16.98
C LEU A 358 9.88 10.70 -17.62
N LEU A 359 10.79 9.87 -17.10
CA LEU A 359 11.03 8.53 -17.61
C LEU A 359 9.78 7.65 -17.42
N VAL A 360 9.15 7.68 -16.24
CA VAL A 360 7.92 6.93 -15.96
C VAL A 360 6.78 7.38 -16.89
N VAL A 361 6.57 8.68 -17.11
CA VAL A 361 5.53 9.17 -18.04
C VAL A 361 5.81 8.74 -19.48
N LEU A 362 7.07 8.87 -19.92
CA LEU A 362 7.47 8.53 -21.28
C LEU A 362 7.22 7.05 -21.57
N PHE A 363 7.69 6.18 -20.69
CA PHE A 363 7.57 4.74 -20.89
C PHE A 363 6.16 4.26 -20.56
N SER A 364 5.54 4.66 -19.46
CA SER A 364 4.29 4.07 -18.97
C SER A 364 3.00 4.68 -19.54
N LEU A 365 3.07 5.85 -20.17
CA LEU A 365 1.90 6.53 -20.75
C LEU A 365 2.10 6.93 -22.21
N ILE A 366 3.15 7.69 -22.51
CA ILE A 366 3.36 8.26 -23.85
C ILE A 366 3.59 7.14 -24.87
N PHE A 367 4.48 6.19 -24.59
CA PHE A 367 4.80 5.10 -25.52
C PHE A 367 3.61 4.15 -25.78
N PRO A 368 2.86 3.66 -24.77
CA PRO A 368 1.59 2.96 -24.93
C PRO A 368 0.57 3.69 -25.79
N ALA A 369 0.32 4.96 -25.47
CA ALA A 369 -0.66 5.76 -26.19
C ALA A 369 -0.22 5.96 -27.65
N ALA A 370 1.04 6.33 -27.87
CA ALA A 370 1.61 6.49 -29.20
C ALA A 370 1.51 5.21 -30.04
N LYS A 371 1.69 4.03 -29.43
CA LYS A 371 1.47 2.73 -30.10
C LYS A 371 0.03 2.58 -30.58
N ILE A 372 -0.97 2.81 -29.72
CA ILE A 372 -2.39 2.67 -30.10
C ILE A 372 -2.79 3.70 -31.17
N LEU A 373 -2.35 4.95 -31.02
CA LEU A 373 -2.58 5.99 -32.03
C LEU A 373 -1.91 5.65 -33.38
N ALA A 374 -0.67 5.14 -33.36
CA ALA A 374 0.02 4.73 -34.58
C ALA A 374 -0.71 3.59 -35.30
N SER A 375 -1.24 2.62 -34.55
CA SER A 375 -2.06 1.53 -35.11
C SER A 375 -3.33 2.05 -35.81
N LEU A 376 -4.01 3.04 -35.22
CA LEU A 376 -5.19 3.67 -35.82
C LEU A 376 -4.84 4.48 -37.08
N ILE A 377 -3.75 5.27 -37.04
CA ILE A 377 -3.27 6.06 -38.18
C ILE A 377 -2.83 5.15 -39.34
N TYR A 378 -2.13 4.05 -39.03
CA TYR A 378 -1.67 3.09 -40.02
C TYR A 378 -2.84 2.45 -40.78
N TYR A 379 -3.90 2.08 -40.07
CA TYR A 379 -5.09 1.47 -40.68
C TYR A 379 -5.90 2.47 -41.52
N SER A 380 -6.16 3.67 -40.98
CA SER A 380 -7.02 4.67 -41.61
C SER A 380 -6.38 5.35 -42.84
N ASN A 381 -5.07 5.15 -43.05
CA ASN A 381 -4.28 5.79 -44.10
C ASN A 381 -4.54 7.31 -44.22
N LEU A 382 -4.78 7.98 -43.08
CA LEU A 382 -4.99 9.42 -43.04
C LEU A 382 -3.78 10.11 -43.68
N ARG A 383 -4.01 10.87 -44.77
CA ARG A 383 -3.00 11.66 -45.49
C ARG A 383 -1.78 10.89 -46.03
N GLY A 384 -1.86 9.57 -46.24
CA GLY A 384 -0.73 8.80 -46.77
C GLY A 384 0.41 8.57 -45.77
N TRP A 385 0.17 8.78 -44.47
CA TRP A 385 1.17 8.63 -43.41
C TRP A 385 1.63 7.18 -43.19
N ARG A 386 0.98 6.22 -43.85
CA ARG A 386 1.34 4.81 -43.84
C ARG A 386 2.77 4.53 -44.31
N SER A 387 3.32 5.40 -45.15
CA SER A 387 4.70 5.30 -45.66
C SER A 387 5.76 5.73 -44.66
N ARG A 388 5.41 6.44 -43.57
CA ARG A 388 6.39 6.93 -42.60
C ARG A 388 6.92 5.80 -41.74
N THR A 389 8.25 5.66 -41.69
CA THR A 389 8.95 4.63 -40.92
C THR A 389 8.54 4.61 -39.45
N LEU A 390 8.32 5.77 -38.83
CA LEU A 390 7.89 5.88 -37.43
C LEU A 390 6.50 5.27 -37.19
N VAL A 391 5.50 5.58 -38.02
CA VAL A 391 4.14 5.04 -37.87
C VAL A 391 4.14 3.53 -38.04
N ARG A 392 4.85 3.03 -39.06
CA ARG A 392 5.00 1.59 -39.31
C ARG A 392 5.76 0.89 -38.18
N PHE A 393 6.80 1.52 -37.64
CA PHE A 393 7.56 1.00 -36.50
C PHE A 393 6.69 0.88 -35.25
N PHE A 394 6.02 1.97 -34.86
CA PHE A 394 5.16 1.99 -33.67
C PHE A 394 3.95 1.06 -33.80
N ALA A 395 3.33 0.95 -34.97
CA ALA A 395 2.17 0.08 -35.16
C ALA A 395 2.52 -1.43 -35.22
N LEU A 396 3.64 -1.81 -35.84
CA LEU A 396 3.94 -3.22 -36.17
C LEU A 396 5.17 -3.80 -35.46
N ARG A 397 6.19 -2.99 -35.15
CA ARG A 397 7.48 -3.49 -34.60
C ARG A 397 7.68 -3.17 -33.11
N SER A 398 7.00 -2.14 -32.58
CA SER A 398 7.13 -1.74 -31.17
C SER A 398 6.74 -2.85 -30.20
N GLY A 399 5.82 -3.75 -30.58
CA GLY A 399 5.40 -4.88 -29.76
C GLY A 399 6.51 -5.89 -29.44
N LYS A 400 7.62 -5.87 -30.19
CA LYS A 400 8.80 -6.70 -29.88
C LYS A 400 9.60 -6.17 -28.68
N TRP A 401 9.43 -4.90 -28.34
CA TRP A 401 9.98 -4.30 -27.15
C TRP A 401 8.90 -4.41 -26.08
N SER A 402 8.93 -5.50 -25.30
CA SER A 402 7.91 -5.75 -24.28
C SER A 402 8.04 -4.72 -23.17
N MET A 403 7.25 -3.67 -23.29
CA MET A 403 7.12 -2.67 -22.26
C MET A 403 6.51 -3.25 -20.97
N ALA A 404 5.70 -4.31 -21.09
CA ALA A 404 5.27 -5.09 -19.94
C ALA A 404 6.47 -5.68 -19.20
N ASP A 405 7.45 -6.24 -19.88
CA ASP A 405 8.60 -6.90 -19.23
C ASP A 405 9.40 -5.86 -18.43
N VAL A 406 9.64 -4.67 -18.98
CA VAL A 406 10.35 -3.58 -18.28
C VAL A 406 9.58 -3.12 -17.04
N LEU A 407 8.27 -2.90 -17.15
CA LEU A 407 7.46 -2.44 -16.03
C LEU A 407 7.33 -3.50 -14.94
N VAL A 408 7.11 -4.77 -15.31
CA VAL A 408 7.00 -5.89 -14.36
C VAL A 408 8.32 -6.05 -13.61
N VAL A 409 9.47 -6.01 -14.30
CA VAL A 409 10.78 -6.08 -13.65
C VAL A 409 11.00 -4.89 -12.72
N ALA A 410 10.63 -3.67 -13.12
CA ALA A 410 10.76 -2.48 -12.28
C ALA A 410 9.92 -2.57 -10.99
N ILE A 411 8.64 -2.97 -11.11
CA ILE A 411 7.75 -3.15 -9.96
C ILE A 411 8.24 -4.28 -9.05
N LEU A 412 8.73 -5.38 -9.63
CA LEU A 412 9.29 -6.50 -8.86
C LEU A 412 10.57 -6.11 -8.12
N MET A 413 11.48 -5.36 -8.75
CA MET A 413 12.70 -4.87 -8.08
C MET A 413 12.37 -3.85 -6.99
N ALA A 414 11.36 -3.00 -7.18
CA ALA A 414 10.88 -2.10 -6.15
C ALA A 414 10.25 -2.86 -4.98
N TYR A 415 9.44 -3.88 -5.27
CA TYR A 415 8.85 -4.77 -4.27
C TYR A 415 9.92 -5.50 -3.44
N ILE A 416 10.84 -6.21 -4.11
CA ILE A 416 11.92 -6.97 -3.46
C ILE A 416 12.86 -6.02 -2.70
N GLY A 417 13.17 -4.86 -3.27
CA GLY A 417 14.06 -3.87 -2.65
C GLY A 417 13.46 -3.27 -1.37
N PHE A 418 12.16 -2.98 -1.36
CA PHE A 418 11.49 -2.41 -0.19
C PHE A 418 11.28 -3.44 0.93
N ASP A 419 10.84 -4.65 0.57
CA ASP A 419 10.66 -5.75 1.53
C ASP A 419 12.00 -6.17 2.19
N GLY A 420 13.08 -6.23 1.40
CA GLY A 420 14.43 -6.51 1.90
C GLY A 420 14.99 -5.40 2.81
N LEU A 421 14.72 -4.12 2.50
CA LEU A 421 15.17 -3.00 3.32
C LEU A 421 14.45 -2.97 4.67
N ILE A 422 13.12 -3.14 4.70
CA ILE A 422 12.35 -3.07 5.94
C ILE A 422 12.67 -4.24 6.86
N SER A 423 12.71 -5.46 6.33
CA SER A 423 13.01 -6.66 7.11
C SER A 423 14.43 -6.60 7.71
N SER A 424 15.42 -6.10 6.97
CA SER A 424 16.79 -5.97 7.49
C SER A 424 16.92 -4.91 8.60
N GLN A 425 16.23 -3.78 8.49
CA GLN A 425 16.23 -2.74 9.53
C GLN A 425 15.50 -3.18 10.80
N LEU A 426 14.35 -3.87 10.67
CA LEU A 426 13.60 -4.41 11.81
C LEU A 426 14.34 -5.56 12.50
N ALA A 427 15.00 -6.45 11.74
CA ALA A 427 15.82 -7.51 12.31
C ALA A 427 17.03 -6.98 13.10
N GLU A 428 17.61 -5.86 12.67
CA GLU A 428 18.68 -5.20 13.42
C GLU A 428 18.16 -4.68 14.77
N LEU A 429 16.96 -4.09 14.80
CA LEU A 429 16.32 -3.61 16.02
C LEU A 429 15.96 -4.74 17.00
N SER A 430 15.40 -5.86 16.51
CA SER A 430 15.06 -7.01 17.36
C SER A 430 16.32 -7.67 17.95
N SER A 431 17.41 -7.74 17.20
CA SER A 431 18.67 -8.33 17.67
C SER A 431 19.37 -7.53 18.78
N ARG A 432 19.12 -6.21 18.86
CA ARG A 432 19.70 -5.33 19.90
C ARG A 432 18.83 -5.24 21.16
N GLY A 433 17.53 -5.55 21.07
CA GLY A 433 16.59 -5.52 22.19
C GLY A 433 16.31 -6.90 22.77
N GLN A 434 17.16 -7.40 23.68
CA GLN A 434 17.01 -8.72 24.33
C GLN A 434 15.72 -8.91 25.19
N GLN A 435 14.84 -7.91 25.27
CA GLN A 435 13.62 -7.93 26.11
C GLN A 435 12.34 -7.50 25.37
N VAL A 436 12.40 -7.26 24.07
CA VAL A 436 11.26 -6.76 23.30
C VAL A 436 10.83 -7.84 22.30
N ASP A 437 9.66 -8.43 22.51
CA ASP A 437 9.06 -9.33 21.51
C ASP A 437 8.34 -8.50 20.46
N LEU A 438 8.83 -8.57 19.22
CA LEU A 438 8.36 -7.78 18.08
C LEU A 438 7.93 -8.73 16.97
N LEU A 439 6.62 -8.79 16.73
CA LEU A 439 6.03 -9.44 15.57
C LEU A 439 5.69 -8.37 14.53
N SER A 440 6.37 -8.40 13.38
CA SER A 440 6.15 -7.45 12.28
C SER A 440 5.81 -8.19 10.99
N THR A 441 4.83 -7.67 10.25
CA THR A 441 4.45 -8.18 8.93
C THR A 441 4.64 -7.10 7.85
N ASN A 442 5.22 -7.49 6.73
CA ASN A 442 5.28 -6.67 5.51
C ASN A 442 4.18 -7.12 4.55
N GLY A 443 3.26 -6.21 4.25
CA GLY A 443 2.05 -6.44 3.46
C GLY A 443 2.09 -5.83 2.06
N THR A 444 3.27 -5.71 1.43
CA THR A 444 3.34 -5.24 0.05
C THR A 444 2.51 -6.14 -0.87
N SER A 445 1.63 -5.56 -1.68
CA SER A 445 0.75 -6.31 -2.57
C SER A 445 0.53 -5.58 -3.90
N LEU A 446 0.36 -6.39 -4.96
CA LEU A 446 -0.02 -5.89 -6.28
C LEU A 446 -1.54 -5.68 -6.33
N GLN A 447 -1.94 -4.48 -6.74
CA GLN A 447 -3.34 -4.06 -6.79
C GLN A 447 -3.95 -4.28 -8.17
N LEU A 448 -5.28 -4.12 -8.28
CA LEU A 448 -6.02 -4.36 -9.53
C LEU A 448 -5.50 -3.53 -10.71
N GLY A 449 -4.97 -2.33 -10.48
CA GLY A 449 -4.40 -1.49 -11.54
C GLY A 449 -3.25 -2.14 -12.27
N PHE A 450 -2.42 -2.93 -11.58
CA PHE A 450 -1.35 -3.71 -12.21
C PHE A 450 -1.90 -4.73 -13.22
N PHE A 451 -2.94 -5.48 -12.83
CA PHE A 451 -3.54 -6.48 -13.71
C PHE A 451 -4.30 -5.86 -14.89
N LEU A 452 -4.94 -4.71 -14.70
CA LEU A 452 -5.58 -3.95 -15.79
C LEU A 452 -4.54 -3.43 -16.79
N PHE A 453 -3.40 -2.95 -16.30
CA PHE A 453 -2.30 -2.52 -17.14
C PHE A 453 -1.69 -3.70 -17.93
N LEU A 454 -1.50 -4.85 -17.27
CA LEU A 454 -1.04 -6.07 -17.93
C LEU A 454 -2.02 -6.51 -19.03
N ALA A 455 -3.32 -6.48 -18.74
CA ALA A 455 -4.37 -6.78 -19.71
C ALA A 455 -4.36 -5.81 -20.89
N PHE A 456 -4.12 -4.51 -20.65
CA PHE A 456 -3.87 -3.54 -21.71
C PHE A 456 -2.71 -3.97 -22.61
N VAL A 457 -1.56 -4.36 -22.04
CA VAL A 457 -0.39 -4.73 -22.84
C VAL A 457 -0.72 -5.92 -23.73
N ILE A 458 -1.36 -6.97 -23.17
CA ILE A 458 -1.79 -8.16 -23.92
C ILE A 458 -2.77 -7.77 -25.04
N ALA A 459 -3.79 -6.96 -24.73
CA ALA A 459 -4.78 -6.51 -25.71
C ALA A 459 -4.13 -5.65 -26.82
N SER A 460 -3.13 -4.82 -26.48
CA SER A 460 -2.37 -4.02 -27.45
C SER A 460 -1.55 -4.87 -28.42
N LEU A 461 -1.00 -5.99 -27.94
CA LEU A 461 -0.25 -6.94 -28.77
C LEU A 461 -1.21 -7.68 -29.72
N PHE A 462 -2.35 -8.12 -29.20
CA PHE A 462 -3.37 -8.77 -30.01
C PHE A 462 -3.93 -7.82 -31.08
N LEU A 463 -4.17 -6.55 -30.74
CA LEU A 463 -4.56 -5.52 -31.71
C LEU A 463 -3.51 -5.33 -32.81
N SER A 464 -2.22 -5.33 -32.44
CA SER A 464 -1.12 -5.18 -33.40
C SER A 464 -1.02 -6.40 -34.33
N ALA A 465 -1.18 -7.62 -33.80
CA ALA A 465 -1.20 -8.85 -34.59
C ALA A 465 -2.41 -8.92 -35.53
N LEU A 466 -3.59 -8.49 -35.07
CA LEU A 466 -4.79 -8.41 -35.90
C LEU A 466 -4.62 -7.41 -37.05
N LEU A 467 -4.00 -6.25 -36.76
CA LEU A 467 -3.65 -5.25 -37.76
C LEU A 467 -2.68 -5.84 -38.81
N GLU A 468 -1.63 -6.54 -38.39
CA GLU A 468 -0.67 -7.15 -39.31
C GLU A 468 -1.31 -8.21 -40.21
N ALA A 469 -2.19 -9.05 -39.66
CA ALA A 469 -2.85 -10.12 -40.40
C ALA A 469 -3.88 -9.60 -41.43
N ARG A 470 -4.53 -8.45 -41.17
CA ARG A 470 -5.72 -8.01 -41.91
C ARG A 470 -5.62 -6.60 -42.51
N ALA A 471 -4.50 -5.90 -42.34
CA ALA A 471 -4.28 -4.63 -43.01
C ALA A 471 -4.08 -4.85 -44.53
N PRO A 472 -4.64 -3.98 -45.38
CA PRO A 472 -4.40 -4.06 -46.83
C PRO A 472 -2.89 -3.91 -47.06
N GLN A 473 -2.21 -4.89 -47.67
CA GLN A 473 -0.77 -4.77 -47.92
C GLN A 473 -0.50 -3.51 -48.76
N ALA A 474 0.44 -2.67 -48.32
CA ALA A 474 1.01 -1.69 -49.22
C ALA A 474 1.69 -2.47 -50.33
N SER A 475 1.22 -2.29 -51.56
CA SER A 475 2.03 -2.57 -52.73
C SER A 475 3.37 -1.89 -52.47
N GLN A 476 4.38 -2.71 -52.18
CA GLN A 476 5.76 -2.32 -52.27
C GLN A 476 5.93 -1.97 -53.75
N THR A 477 5.80 -0.69 -54.07
CA THR A 477 6.25 -0.19 -55.35
C THR A 477 7.76 -0.06 -55.19
N PRO A 478 8.55 -0.77 -56.02
CA PRO A 478 10.00 -0.80 -55.91
C PRO A 478 10.63 0.57 -56.10
#